data_AF-A0A812TKF2-F1
#
_entry.id   AF-A0A812TKF2-F1
#
_cell.length_a   1.000
_cell.length_b   1.000
_cell.length_c   1.000
_cell.angle_alpha   90.00
_cell.angle_beta   90.00
_cell.angle_gamma   90.00
#
_symmetry.space_group_name_H-M   'P 1'
#
loop_
_entity.id
_entity.type
_entity.pdbx_description
1 polymer ?
#
loop_
_entity_poly.entity_id
_entity_poly.type
_entity_poly.pdbx_seq_one_letter_code
_entity_poly.pdbx_strand_id
1 'polypeptide(L)'
;MGPCATFTALLALGLLLNYLVHFSRVQVLTADDASVEMSQRHRNEDMPEPIRGILWMRGNTCPELLVAMEAGAYDNASRTILLTFGAAYSWTYNSDILGWLEYAGVTMNLAFLSPGKLRIKFDEDTSRLATVQVTIGGISLADAIGLWAMNRTDDVGDFWERLMLAEADWQFVYDIKKVLDANGTKLPSWSQMVDSATSGAVVHGKMCDQVFRRTATVKTYAQLLHGEFSMLQVLLSCLFGALWLTLAMCCVRRIDAKAPSPEFEPLAGHPEA
;
A
#
# COMPACT_ATOMS: atom_id res chain seq x y z
N MET A 1 13.15 21.34 30.43
CA MET A 1 12.23 20.41 29.73
C MET A 1 12.31 19.05 30.40
N GLY A 2 11.18 18.47 30.79
CA GLY A 2 11.16 17.13 31.38
C GLY A 2 11.60 16.06 30.36
N PRO A 3 12.09 14.89 30.82
CA PRO A 3 12.53 13.79 29.96
C PRO A 3 11.47 13.33 28.94
N CYS A 4 10.19 13.53 29.26
CA CYS A 4 9.05 13.24 28.37
C CYS A 4 9.06 14.10 27.09
N ALA A 5 9.40 15.39 27.16
CA ALA A 5 9.40 16.28 25.99
C ALA A 5 10.51 15.95 24.98
N THR A 6 11.68 15.55 25.48
CA THR A 6 12.79 15.09 24.63
C THR A 6 12.44 13.78 23.95
N PHE A 7 11.87 12.81 24.67
CA PHE A 7 11.44 11.54 24.09
C PHE A 7 10.41 11.73 22.97
N THR A 8 9.36 12.54 23.21
CA THR A 8 8.34 12.83 22.20
C THR A 8 8.91 13.51 20.96
N ALA A 9 9.81 14.49 21.12
CA ALA A 9 10.45 15.17 20.00
C ALA A 9 11.28 14.20 19.15
N LEU A 10 11.99 13.28 19.78
CA LEU A 10 12.79 12.27 19.08
C LEU A 10 11.95 11.20 18.40
N LEU A 11 10.84 10.78 19.02
CA LEU A 11 9.87 9.90 18.38
C LEU A 11 9.28 10.56 17.12
N ALA A 12 8.86 11.83 17.23
CA ALA A 12 8.34 12.60 16.10
C ALA A 12 9.37 12.73 14.98
N LEU A 13 10.64 13.02 15.31
CA LEU A 13 11.72 13.08 14.33
C LEU A 13 11.97 11.72 13.66
N GLY A 14 11.98 10.62 14.42
CA GLY A 14 12.14 9.27 13.88
C GLY A 14 11.03 8.89 12.91
N LEU A 15 9.77 9.20 13.25
CA LEU A 15 8.62 9.02 12.36
C LEU A 15 8.74 9.87 11.10
N LEU A 16 9.10 11.16 11.24
CA LEU A 16 9.30 12.07 10.11
C LEU A 16 10.38 11.54 9.16
N LEU A 17 11.54 11.13 9.67
CA LEU A 17 12.64 10.60 8.87
C LEU A 17 12.25 9.31 8.15
N ASN A 18 11.52 8.42 8.83
CA ASN A 18 10.98 7.22 8.18
C ASN A 18 10.07 7.60 7.00
N TYR A 19 9.16 8.57 7.20
CA TYR A 19 8.30 9.05 6.12
C TYR A 19 9.09 9.66 4.97
N LEU A 20 10.11 10.47 5.25
CA LEU A 20 10.98 11.03 4.21
C LEU A 20 11.70 9.93 3.42
N VAL A 21 12.13 8.85 4.08
CA VAL A 21 12.71 7.69 3.39
C VAL A 21 11.68 7.03 2.48
N HIS A 22 10.46 6.77 2.94
CA HIS A 22 9.38 6.21 2.10
C HIS A 22 9.00 7.11 0.92
N PHE A 23 8.95 8.42 1.12
CA PHE A 23 8.66 9.37 0.05
C PHE A 23 9.81 9.50 -0.96
N SER A 24 11.05 9.37 -0.51
CA SER A 24 12.22 9.39 -1.41
C SER A 24 12.29 8.18 -2.36
N ARG A 25 11.45 7.16 -2.16
CA ARG A 25 11.31 5.99 -3.05
C ARG A 25 10.29 6.20 -4.16
N VAL A 26 9.50 7.27 -4.12
CA VAL A 26 8.49 7.54 -5.13
C VAL A 26 9.17 8.04 -6.40
N GLN A 27 8.88 7.34 -7.49
CA GLN A 27 9.18 7.81 -8.83
C GLN A 27 7.92 8.46 -9.40
N VAL A 28 8.08 9.60 -10.07
CA VAL A 28 7.00 10.19 -10.86
C VAL A 28 7.29 9.86 -12.31
N LEU A 29 6.54 8.90 -12.84
CA LEU A 29 6.67 8.43 -14.22
C LEU A 29 5.37 8.72 -14.97
N THR A 30 5.42 8.76 -16.28
CA THR A 30 4.20 8.74 -17.09
C THR A 30 3.53 7.36 -17.03
N ALA A 31 2.23 7.27 -17.33
CA ALA A 31 1.48 6.02 -17.23
C ALA A 31 2.06 4.90 -18.13
N ASP A 32 2.60 5.27 -19.29
CA ASP A 32 3.33 4.33 -20.16
C ASP A 32 4.63 3.84 -19.52
N ASP A 33 5.51 4.74 -19.10
CA ASP A 33 6.80 4.41 -18.51
C ASP A 33 6.63 3.61 -17.22
N ALA A 34 5.64 3.97 -16.39
CA ALA A 34 5.29 3.22 -15.19
C ALA A 34 4.88 1.78 -15.51
N SER A 35 4.03 1.57 -16.53
CA SER A 35 3.62 0.22 -16.93
C SER A 35 4.82 -0.64 -17.34
N VAL A 36 5.76 -0.06 -18.11
CA VAL A 36 6.97 -0.76 -18.57
C VAL A 36 7.89 -1.06 -17.40
N GLU A 37 8.17 -0.07 -16.54
CA GLU A 37 9.01 -0.25 -15.35
C GLU A 37 8.43 -1.36 -14.44
N MET A 38 7.12 -1.38 -14.19
CA MET A 38 6.48 -2.43 -13.39
C MET A 38 6.68 -3.83 -14.00
N SER A 39 6.51 -3.98 -15.32
CA SER A 39 6.65 -5.27 -16.00
C SER A 39 8.08 -5.83 -16.01
N GLN A 40 9.09 -4.98 -15.87
CA GLN A 40 10.49 -5.40 -15.84
C GLN A 40 10.91 -5.90 -14.46
N ARG A 41 10.19 -5.50 -13.41
CA ARG A 41 10.58 -5.75 -12.01
C ARG A 41 10.00 -7.03 -11.44
N HIS A 42 8.83 -7.43 -11.91
CA HIS A 42 8.12 -8.59 -11.39
C HIS A 42 7.90 -9.61 -12.49
N ARG A 43 8.40 -10.82 -12.27
CA ARG A 43 8.07 -12.00 -13.06
C ARG A 43 7.85 -13.14 -12.09
N ASN A 44 6.62 -13.64 -12.05
CA ASN A 44 6.28 -14.79 -11.21
C ASN A 44 5.87 -15.94 -12.13
N GLU A 45 6.83 -16.79 -12.48
CA GLU A 45 6.61 -17.90 -13.41
C GLU A 45 5.68 -18.99 -12.84
N ASP A 46 5.55 -19.06 -11.51
CA ASP A 46 4.62 -19.97 -10.84
C ASP A 46 3.16 -19.52 -10.97
N MET A 47 2.94 -18.26 -11.36
CA MET A 47 1.61 -17.68 -11.52
C MET A 47 1.01 -18.03 -12.89
N PRO A 48 -0.28 -18.39 -12.98
CA PRO A 48 -0.96 -18.62 -14.25
C PRO A 48 -0.89 -17.42 -15.19
N GLU A 49 -0.64 -17.66 -16.47
CA GLU A 49 -0.51 -16.61 -17.49
C GLU A 49 -1.68 -15.61 -17.51
N PRO A 50 -2.97 -16.02 -17.40
CA PRO A 50 -4.09 -15.09 -17.48
C PRO A 50 -4.05 -13.94 -16.48
N ILE A 51 -3.37 -14.10 -15.34
CA ILE A 51 -3.29 -13.13 -14.25
C ILE A 51 -1.92 -12.45 -14.14
N ARG A 52 -0.97 -12.80 -15.04
CA ARG A 52 0.34 -12.16 -15.18
C ARG A 52 0.26 -10.92 -16.09
N GLY A 53 1.24 -10.04 -15.96
CA GLY A 53 1.34 -8.77 -16.67
C GLY A 53 0.83 -7.58 -15.85
N ILE A 54 0.57 -6.47 -16.56
CA ILE A 54 0.14 -5.20 -15.95
C ILE A 54 -1.34 -4.97 -16.24
N LEU A 55 -2.10 -4.69 -15.19
CA LEU A 55 -3.54 -4.50 -15.26
C LEU A 55 -3.90 -3.03 -15.03
N TRP A 56 -4.73 -2.48 -15.92
CA TRP A 56 -5.30 -1.15 -15.83
C TRP A 56 -6.72 -1.19 -15.27
N MET A 57 -6.97 -0.42 -14.22
CA MET A 57 -8.27 -0.28 -13.58
C MET A 57 -9.13 0.78 -14.28
N ARG A 58 -9.62 0.45 -15.48
CA ARG A 58 -10.45 1.31 -16.33
C ARG A 58 -11.81 1.57 -15.68
N GLY A 59 -12.06 2.80 -15.27
CA GLY A 59 -13.30 3.18 -14.60
C GLY A 59 -13.16 3.30 -13.07
N ASN A 60 -11.99 3.00 -12.51
CA ASN A 60 -11.74 3.20 -11.09
C ASN A 60 -11.72 4.70 -10.74
N THR A 61 -12.59 5.13 -9.82
CA THR A 61 -12.63 6.53 -9.34
C THR A 61 -11.62 6.81 -8.24
N CYS A 62 -11.03 5.79 -7.65
CA CYS A 62 -9.95 5.95 -6.68
C CYS A 62 -8.65 6.36 -7.39
N PRO A 63 -7.67 6.96 -6.71
CA PRO A 63 -6.45 7.46 -7.37
C PRO A 63 -5.58 6.39 -8.04
N GLU A 64 -5.82 5.09 -7.84
CA GLU A 64 -5.00 4.04 -8.45
C GLU A 64 -5.29 3.84 -9.95
N LEU A 65 -4.25 3.62 -10.77
CA LEU A 65 -4.40 3.38 -12.21
C LEU A 65 -3.99 1.97 -12.62
N LEU A 66 -2.79 1.53 -12.22
CA LEU A 66 -2.20 0.25 -12.61
C LEU A 66 -1.94 -0.64 -11.40
N VAL A 67 -2.03 -1.96 -11.61
CA VAL A 67 -1.61 -2.97 -10.65
C VAL A 67 -0.85 -4.11 -11.35
N ALA A 68 0.24 -4.56 -10.73
CA ALA A 68 0.96 -5.77 -11.06
C ALA A 68 0.70 -6.83 -9.99
N MET A 69 -0.08 -7.87 -10.32
CA MET A 69 -0.35 -8.96 -9.39
C MET A 69 0.91 -9.79 -9.08
N GLU A 70 1.84 -9.87 -10.03
CA GLU A 70 3.13 -10.58 -9.91
C GLU A 70 4.04 -10.02 -8.80
N ALA A 71 3.77 -8.80 -8.31
CA ALA A 71 4.45 -8.24 -7.15
C ALA A 71 4.06 -8.92 -5.82
N GLY A 72 3.04 -9.78 -5.83
CA GLY A 72 2.55 -10.53 -4.68
C GLY A 72 3.15 -11.94 -4.59
N ALA A 73 3.09 -12.52 -3.40
CA ALA A 73 3.42 -13.92 -3.20
C ALA A 73 2.25 -14.79 -3.68
N TYR A 74 2.50 -15.70 -4.63
CA TYR A 74 1.51 -16.65 -5.12
C TYR A 74 1.67 -18.01 -4.43
N ASP A 75 0.57 -18.54 -3.91
CA ASP A 75 0.48 -19.92 -3.43
C ASP A 75 -0.37 -20.74 -4.41
N ASN A 76 0.30 -21.61 -5.16
CA ASN A 76 -0.34 -22.48 -6.15
C ASN A 76 -1.34 -23.45 -5.52
N ALA A 77 -1.08 -23.96 -4.31
CA ALA A 77 -1.96 -24.94 -3.67
C ALA A 77 -3.32 -24.32 -3.29
N SER A 78 -3.31 -23.09 -2.78
CA SER A 78 -4.52 -22.36 -2.41
C SER A 78 -5.03 -21.41 -3.50
N ARG A 79 -4.34 -21.31 -4.64
CA ARG A 79 -4.59 -20.37 -5.74
C ARG A 79 -4.78 -18.94 -5.23
N THR A 80 -3.90 -18.53 -4.32
CA THR A 80 -4.03 -17.26 -3.62
C THR A 80 -2.81 -16.38 -3.87
N ILE A 81 -3.06 -15.13 -4.23
CA ILE A 81 -2.05 -14.06 -4.25
C ILE A 81 -2.18 -13.26 -2.96
N LEU A 82 -1.05 -13.07 -2.28
CA LEU A 82 -0.92 -12.16 -1.17
C LEU A 82 -0.06 -10.97 -1.59
N LEU A 83 -0.72 -9.86 -1.93
CA LEU A 83 -0.07 -8.62 -2.31
C LEU A 83 -0.01 -7.69 -1.09
N THR A 84 1.19 -7.30 -0.68
CA THR A 84 1.37 -6.39 0.46
C THR A 84 1.23 -4.94 -0.02
N PHE A 85 0.45 -4.13 0.68
CA PHE A 85 0.35 -2.70 0.42
C PHE A 85 1.70 -2.01 0.62
N GLY A 86 2.07 -1.14 -0.32
CA GLY A 86 3.41 -0.55 -0.36
C GLY A 86 4.50 -1.48 -0.87
N ALA A 87 4.16 -2.64 -1.46
CA ALA A 87 5.14 -3.43 -2.21
C ALA A 87 5.67 -2.61 -3.39
N ALA A 88 6.99 -2.62 -3.59
CA ALA A 88 7.63 -1.90 -4.69
C ALA A 88 7.06 -2.36 -6.04
N TYR A 89 6.80 -1.41 -6.93
CA TYR A 89 6.29 -1.59 -8.28
C TYR A 89 4.98 -2.39 -8.39
N SER A 90 4.21 -2.46 -7.31
CA SER A 90 2.93 -3.17 -7.31
C SER A 90 1.81 -2.32 -7.90
N TRP A 91 1.72 -1.04 -7.52
CA TRP A 91 0.60 -0.15 -7.82
C TRP A 91 1.11 1.21 -8.32
N THR A 92 0.32 1.89 -9.15
CA THR A 92 0.49 3.32 -9.43
C THR A 92 -0.66 4.15 -8.88
N TYR A 93 -0.36 5.38 -8.51
CA TYR A 93 -1.33 6.37 -8.03
C TYR A 93 -1.26 7.63 -8.88
N ASN A 94 -2.35 8.38 -8.96
CA ASN A 94 -2.33 9.72 -9.54
C ASN A 94 -1.22 10.59 -8.93
N SER A 95 -0.60 11.48 -9.71
CA SER A 95 0.41 12.43 -9.21
C SER A 95 -0.19 13.67 -8.53
N ASP A 96 -1.52 13.73 -8.42
CA ASP A 96 -2.23 14.82 -7.76
C ASP A 96 -2.26 14.65 -6.23
N ILE A 97 -2.89 15.62 -5.54
CA ILE A 97 -2.97 15.63 -4.08
C ILE A 97 -3.66 14.36 -3.54
N LEU A 98 -4.68 13.85 -4.24
CA LEU A 98 -5.42 12.67 -3.77
C LEU A 98 -4.58 11.41 -3.91
N GLY A 99 -3.84 11.27 -5.01
CA GLY A 99 -2.93 10.15 -5.18
C GLY A 99 -1.76 10.18 -4.18
N TRP A 100 -1.25 11.36 -3.81
CA TRP A 100 -0.29 11.46 -2.70
C TRP A 100 -0.87 11.05 -1.35
N LEU A 101 -2.13 11.45 -1.06
CA LEU A 101 -2.81 11.06 0.18
C LEU A 101 -3.07 9.55 0.25
N GLU A 102 -3.51 8.94 -0.85
CA GLU A 102 -3.72 7.50 -0.92
C GLU A 102 -2.39 6.73 -0.85
N TYR A 103 -1.38 7.17 -1.62
CA TYR A 103 -0.03 6.62 -1.53
C TYR A 103 0.47 6.64 -0.08
N ALA A 104 0.28 7.76 0.61
CA ALA A 104 0.64 7.89 2.01
C ALA A 104 -0.13 6.90 2.89
N GLY A 105 -1.46 6.83 2.78
CA GLY A 105 -2.29 5.92 3.57
C GLY A 105 -1.92 4.44 3.37
N VAL A 106 -1.73 4.03 2.10
CA VAL A 106 -1.47 2.64 1.72
C VAL A 106 -0.02 2.22 2.01
N THR A 107 0.95 3.05 1.63
CA THR A 107 2.38 2.73 1.69
C THR A 107 3.01 3.08 3.03
N MET A 108 2.60 4.20 3.64
CA MET A 108 3.11 4.60 4.96
C MET A 108 2.32 3.97 6.11
N ASN A 109 1.37 3.07 5.78
CA ASN A 109 0.55 2.26 6.66
C ASN A 109 1.16 2.21 8.07
N LEU A 110 0.50 2.88 9.03
CA LEU A 110 0.94 3.07 10.42
C LEU A 110 1.29 1.76 11.16
N ALA A 111 1.07 0.63 10.52
CA ALA A 111 1.41 -0.69 10.97
C ALA A 111 2.87 -1.04 10.63
N PHE A 112 3.81 -0.43 11.35
CA PHE A 112 5.14 -1.02 11.60
C PHE A 112 5.05 -2.49 12.05
N LEU A 113 3.88 -2.93 12.52
CA LEU A 113 3.63 -4.27 13.04
C LEU A 113 2.81 -5.18 12.09
N SER A 114 2.09 -4.64 11.09
CA SER A 114 1.17 -5.43 10.25
C SER A 114 0.77 -4.69 8.98
N PRO A 115 1.64 -4.67 7.94
CA PRO A 115 1.35 -3.95 6.70
C PRO A 115 0.03 -4.44 6.11
N GLY A 116 -0.73 -3.53 5.51
CA GLY A 116 -1.96 -3.87 4.82
C GLY A 116 -1.71 -4.92 3.72
N LYS A 117 -2.69 -5.76 3.46
CA LYS A 117 -2.58 -6.85 2.48
C LYS A 117 -3.85 -6.94 1.66
N LEU A 118 -3.67 -7.18 0.37
CA LEU A 118 -4.70 -7.62 -0.54
C LEU A 118 -4.53 -9.13 -0.75
N ARG A 119 -5.51 -9.91 -0.32
CA ARG A 119 -5.59 -11.34 -0.62
C ARG A 119 -6.53 -11.54 -1.78
N ILE A 120 -6.03 -12.10 -2.88
CA ILE A 120 -6.82 -12.45 -4.07
C ILE A 120 -6.84 -13.97 -4.16
N LYS A 121 -8.00 -14.58 -4.03
CA LYS A 121 -8.16 -16.04 -4.11
C LYS A 121 -9.00 -16.39 -5.33
N PHE A 122 -8.39 -17.15 -6.25
CA PHE A 122 -9.03 -17.61 -7.47
C PHE A 122 -9.81 -18.92 -7.25
N ASP A 123 -10.82 -19.13 -8.09
CA ASP A 123 -11.55 -20.40 -8.17
C ASP A 123 -10.71 -21.56 -8.71
N GLU A 124 -11.30 -22.75 -8.84
CA GLU A 124 -10.59 -23.95 -9.33
C GLU A 124 -10.11 -23.80 -10.77
N ASP A 125 -10.88 -23.12 -11.61
CA ASP A 125 -10.48 -22.77 -12.97
C ASP A 125 -9.42 -21.65 -13.01
N THR A 126 -8.96 -21.22 -11.82
CA THR A 126 -7.84 -20.31 -11.51
C THR A 126 -7.91 -18.95 -12.21
N SER A 127 -9.01 -18.66 -12.90
CA SER A 127 -9.03 -17.56 -13.86
C SER A 127 -10.43 -17.06 -14.21
N ARG A 128 -11.51 -17.66 -13.71
CA ARG A 128 -12.87 -17.18 -14.01
C ARG A 128 -13.32 -16.19 -12.94
N LEU A 129 -13.32 -16.58 -11.68
CA LEU A 129 -13.70 -15.73 -10.56
C LEU A 129 -12.58 -15.66 -9.52
N ALA A 130 -12.34 -14.47 -8.97
CA ALA A 130 -11.46 -14.28 -7.84
C ALA A 130 -12.16 -13.47 -6.74
N THR A 131 -12.04 -13.92 -5.50
CA THR A 131 -12.45 -13.12 -4.33
C THR A 131 -11.28 -12.26 -3.86
N VAL A 132 -11.58 -11.04 -3.44
CA VAL A 132 -10.59 -10.04 -3.05
C VAL A 132 -10.91 -9.57 -1.63
N GLN A 133 -9.96 -9.75 -0.72
CA GLN A 133 -10.05 -9.35 0.68
C GLN A 133 -8.95 -8.35 1.00
N VAL A 134 -9.34 -7.21 1.58
CA VAL A 134 -8.41 -6.19 2.06
C VAL A 134 -8.27 -6.33 3.56
N THR A 135 -7.03 -6.35 4.05
CA THR A 135 -6.70 -6.30 5.48
C THR A 135 -5.84 -5.06 5.74
N ILE A 136 -6.18 -4.24 6.73
CA ILE A 136 -5.37 -3.10 7.16
C ILE A 136 -5.16 -3.20 8.67
N GLY A 137 -3.90 -3.11 9.14
CA GLY A 137 -3.58 -3.24 10.57
C GLY A 137 -4.02 -4.58 11.17
N GLY A 138 -4.07 -5.65 10.38
CA GLY A 138 -4.56 -6.97 10.79
C GLY A 138 -6.09 -7.13 10.83
N ILE A 139 -6.86 -6.07 10.53
CA ILE A 139 -8.32 -6.10 10.51
C ILE A 139 -8.79 -6.31 9.07
N SER A 140 -9.62 -7.33 8.85
CA SER A 140 -10.31 -7.54 7.57
C SER A 140 -11.32 -6.42 7.34
N LEU A 141 -11.27 -5.79 6.18
CA LEU A 141 -12.23 -4.75 5.81
C LEU A 141 -13.49 -5.30 5.13
N ALA A 142 -13.63 -6.63 4.99
CA ALA A 142 -14.79 -7.23 4.34
C ALA A 142 -16.13 -6.77 4.95
N ASP A 143 -16.18 -6.60 6.28
CA ASP A 143 -17.37 -6.14 6.99
C ASP A 143 -17.61 -4.62 6.86
N ALA A 144 -16.54 -3.85 6.58
CA ALA A 144 -16.59 -2.40 6.54
C ALA A 144 -16.84 -1.83 5.13
N ILE A 145 -16.23 -2.44 4.11
CA ILE A 145 -16.27 -1.96 2.71
C ILE A 145 -16.80 -3.02 1.73
N GLY A 146 -17.35 -4.12 2.25
CA GLY A 146 -17.85 -5.23 1.46
C GLY A 146 -16.78 -6.20 0.99
N LEU A 147 -17.23 -7.39 0.55
CA LEU A 147 -16.38 -8.36 -0.12
C LEU A 147 -16.24 -7.96 -1.60
N TRP A 148 -15.03 -8.08 -2.13
CA TRP A 148 -14.74 -7.73 -3.52
C TRP A 148 -14.53 -8.98 -4.35
N ALA A 149 -14.76 -8.86 -5.65
CA ALA A 149 -14.42 -9.92 -6.60
C ALA A 149 -13.91 -9.36 -7.93
N MET A 150 -13.29 -10.25 -8.68
CA MET A 150 -12.93 -10.07 -10.08
C MET A 150 -13.57 -11.20 -10.88
N ASN A 151 -14.29 -10.87 -11.94
CA ASN A 151 -14.93 -11.84 -12.83
C ASN A 151 -14.34 -11.68 -14.24
N ARG A 152 -13.63 -12.68 -14.74
CA ARG A 152 -13.07 -12.66 -16.09
C ARG A 152 -14.19 -12.76 -17.11
N THR A 153 -14.17 -11.87 -18.09
CA THR A 153 -15.22 -11.78 -19.12
C THR A 153 -14.78 -12.31 -20.48
N ASP A 154 -13.52 -12.68 -20.64
CA ASP A 154 -12.94 -13.26 -21.84
C ASP A 154 -12.23 -14.60 -21.56
N ASP A 155 -11.85 -15.30 -22.62
CA ASP A 155 -11.18 -16.60 -22.49
C ASP A 155 -9.67 -16.48 -22.27
N VAL A 156 -9.06 -15.37 -22.72
CA VAL A 156 -7.60 -15.16 -22.70
C VAL A 156 -7.09 -14.46 -21.43
N GLY A 157 -7.96 -13.85 -20.61
CA GLY A 157 -7.55 -13.19 -19.37
C GLY A 157 -7.17 -11.73 -19.52
N ASP A 158 -7.57 -11.08 -20.61
CA ASP A 158 -7.28 -9.67 -20.83
C ASP A 158 -8.34 -8.76 -20.20
N PHE A 159 -9.53 -9.29 -19.85
CA PHE A 159 -10.66 -8.50 -19.36
C PHE A 159 -11.31 -9.09 -18.11
N TRP A 160 -11.51 -8.23 -17.12
CA TRP A 160 -12.18 -8.58 -15.88
C TRP A 160 -13.15 -7.47 -15.45
N GLU A 161 -14.26 -7.87 -14.85
CA GLU A 161 -15.14 -6.97 -14.12
C GLU A 161 -14.72 -6.93 -12.66
N ARG A 162 -14.57 -5.73 -12.09
CA ARG A 162 -14.50 -5.54 -10.66
C ARG A 162 -15.91 -5.53 -10.08
N LEU A 163 -16.15 -6.41 -9.12
CA LEU A 163 -17.43 -6.55 -8.44
C LEU A 163 -17.28 -6.24 -6.94
N MET A 164 -18.35 -5.74 -6.34
CA MET A 164 -18.50 -5.58 -4.89
C MET A 164 -19.79 -6.27 -4.44
N LEU A 165 -19.73 -7.07 -3.38
CA LEU A 165 -20.90 -7.66 -2.75
C LEU A 165 -21.56 -6.60 -1.86
N ALA A 166 -22.73 -6.13 -2.25
CA ALA A 166 -23.54 -5.16 -1.50
C ALA A 166 -24.96 -5.70 -1.34
N GLU A 167 -25.48 -5.72 -0.10
CA GLU A 167 -26.86 -6.14 0.19
C GLU A 167 -27.24 -7.51 -0.40
N ALA A 168 -26.30 -8.45 -0.42
CA ALA A 168 -26.39 -9.81 -0.97
C ALA A 168 -26.28 -9.95 -2.51
N ASP A 169 -26.13 -8.85 -3.25
CA ASP A 169 -25.93 -8.89 -4.71
C ASP A 169 -24.53 -8.41 -5.11
N TRP A 170 -23.97 -9.05 -6.13
CA TRP A 170 -22.73 -8.59 -6.76
C TRP A 170 -23.02 -7.42 -7.69
N GLN A 171 -22.44 -6.27 -7.39
CA GLN A 171 -22.57 -5.06 -8.19
C GLN A 171 -21.29 -4.79 -8.96
N PHE A 172 -21.44 -4.54 -10.27
CA PHE A 172 -20.36 -4.06 -11.11
C PHE A 172 -19.85 -2.70 -10.61
N VAL A 173 -18.52 -2.55 -10.57
CA VAL A 173 -17.86 -1.33 -10.13
C VAL A 173 -17.07 -0.69 -11.27
N TYR A 174 -16.16 -1.43 -11.91
CA TYR A 174 -15.34 -0.96 -13.03
C TYR A 174 -14.69 -2.12 -13.81
N ASP A 175 -14.07 -1.82 -14.96
CA ASP A 175 -13.32 -2.80 -15.76
C ASP A 175 -11.85 -2.87 -15.31
N ILE A 176 -11.27 -4.06 -15.31
CA ILE A 176 -9.82 -4.26 -15.24
C ILE A 176 -9.37 -4.85 -16.57
N LYS A 177 -8.42 -4.21 -17.23
CA LYS A 177 -7.89 -4.63 -18.53
C LYS A 177 -6.39 -4.89 -18.44
N LYS A 178 -5.92 -6.02 -18.95
CA LYS A 178 -4.49 -6.28 -19.11
C LYS A 178 -3.93 -5.37 -20.20
N VAL A 179 -2.91 -4.56 -19.90
CA VAL A 179 -2.27 -3.61 -20.83
C VAL A 179 -0.90 -4.07 -21.30
N LEU A 180 -0.18 -4.81 -20.46
CA LEU A 180 1.03 -5.54 -20.83
C LEU A 180 0.81 -7.01 -20.49
N ASP A 181 1.19 -7.90 -21.40
CA ASP A 181 1.16 -9.33 -21.14
C ASP A 181 2.26 -9.78 -20.18
N ALA A 182 2.30 -11.09 -19.93
CA ALA A 182 3.28 -11.75 -19.07
C ALA A 182 4.75 -11.62 -19.52
N ASN A 183 5.00 -11.17 -20.76
CA ASN A 183 6.32 -10.93 -21.35
C ASN A 183 6.63 -9.43 -21.50
N GLY A 184 5.72 -8.54 -21.10
CA GLY A 184 5.83 -7.10 -21.28
C GLY A 184 5.41 -6.59 -22.66
N THR A 185 4.74 -7.42 -23.48
CA THR A 185 4.20 -7.02 -24.78
C THR A 185 2.99 -6.11 -24.58
N LYS A 186 2.95 -4.99 -25.28
CA LYS A 186 1.80 -4.06 -25.26
C LYS A 186 0.58 -4.69 -25.93
N LEU A 187 -0.53 -4.71 -25.21
CA LEU A 187 -1.84 -5.17 -25.70
C LEU A 187 -2.67 -3.97 -26.23
N PRO A 188 -3.75 -4.20 -27.01
CA PRO A 188 -4.56 -3.12 -27.58
C PRO A 188 -5.18 -2.14 -26.55
N SER A 189 -5.37 -2.59 -25.31
CA SER A 189 -5.81 -1.78 -24.17
C SER A 189 -4.76 -0.77 -23.69
N TRP A 190 -3.48 -0.96 -24.03
CA TRP A 190 -2.39 -0.08 -23.62
C TRP A 190 -2.55 1.33 -24.19
N SER A 191 -2.87 1.46 -25.48
CA SER A 191 -3.11 2.77 -26.09
C SER A 191 -4.34 3.44 -25.49
N GLN A 192 -5.39 2.67 -25.21
CA GLN A 192 -6.60 3.18 -24.53
C GLN A 192 -6.28 3.74 -23.14
N MET A 193 -5.39 3.08 -22.39
CA MET A 193 -4.93 3.58 -21.09
C MET A 193 -4.16 4.90 -21.24
N VAL A 194 -3.21 4.97 -22.18
CA VAL A 194 -2.42 6.19 -22.44
C VAL A 194 -3.35 7.35 -22.85
N ASP A 195 -4.27 7.11 -23.78
CA ASP A 195 -5.23 8.11 -24.25
C ASP A 195 -6.14 8.58 -23.10
N SER A 196 -6.61 7.66 -22.25
CA SER A 196 -7.43 7.99 -21.09
C SER A 196 -6.70 8.85 -20.08
N ALA A 197 -5.40 8.61 -19.85
CA ALA A 197 -4.60 9.33 -18.87
C ALA A 197 -4.08 10.68 -19.39
N THR A 198 -3.84 10.81 -20.70
CA THR A 198 -3.37 12.05 -21.35
C THR A 198 -4.50 13.02 -21.65
N SER A 199 -5.68 12.53 -22.03
CA SER A 199 -6.85 13.38 -22.37
C SER A 199 -7.50 14.06 -21.17
N GLY A 200 -7.12 13.66 -19.94
CA GLY A 200 -7.79 14.13 -18.73
C GLY A 200 -9.22 13.61 -18.63
N ALA A 201 -9.50 12.43 -19.18
CA ALA A 201 -10.82 11.83 -19.14
C ALA A 201 -11.34 11.73 -17.70
N VAL A 202 -12.58 12.18 -17.50
CA VAL A 202 -13.26 12.08 -16.22
C VAL A 202 -13.83 10.68 -16.09
N VAL A 203 -13.37 9.97 -15.08
CA VAL A 203 -13.87 8.66 -14.70
C VAL A 203 -14.98 8.85 -13.68
N HIS A 204 -16.14 8.24 -13.93
CA HIS A 204 -17.29 8.25 -13.02
C HIS A 204 -17.49 6.89 -12.37
N GLY A 205 -17.92 6.87 -11.11
CA GLY A 205 -18.09 5.62 -10.36
C GLY A 205 -18.52 5.87 -8.92
N LYS A 206 -19.08 4.83 -8.29
CA LYS A 206 -19.73 4.92 -6.98
C LYS A 206 -18.80 4.64 -5.78
N MET A 207 -17.63 4.07 -6.03
CA MET A 207 -16.79 3.48 -4.98
C MET A 207 -16.09 4.53 -4.11
N CYS A 208 -15.23 5.35 -4.71
CA CYS A 208 -14.50 6.37 -3.95
C CYS A 208 -15.39 7.53 -3.46
N ASP A 209 -16.68 7.51 -3.80
CA ASP A 209 -17.66 8.45 -3.26
C ASP A 209 -17.87 8.29 -1.75
N GLN A 210 -17.85 7.05 -1.25
CA GLN A 210 -18.07 6.83 0.19
C GLN A 210 -16.87 7.28 1.05
N VAL A 211 -15.65 7.17 0.51
CA VAL A 211 -14.41 7.50 1.24
C VAL A 211 -14.01 8.96 1.03
N PHE A 212 -14.07 9.46 -0.22
CA PHE A 212 -13.61 10.81 -0.58
C PHE A 212 -14.74 11.77 -0.98
N ARG A 213 -16.01 11.34 -0.93
CA ARG A 213 -17.19 12.14 -1.36
C ARG A 213 -17.06 12.68 -2.78
N ARG A 214 -16.54 11.84 -3.67
CA ARG A 214 -16.40 12.12 -5.11
C ARG A 214 -16.98 10.99 -5.96
N THR A 215 -17.88 11.38 -6.86
CA THR A 215 -18.45 10.52 -7.91
C THR A 215 -17.64 10.54 -9.20
N ALA A 216 -16.61 11.39 -9.28
CA ALA A 216 -15.81 11.62 -10.46
C ALA A 216 -14.34 11.97 -10.13
N THR A 217 -13.41 11.44 -10.94
CA THR A 217 -11.97 11.69 -10.81
C THR A 217 -11.34 11.81 -12.20
N VAL A 218 -10.37 12.71 -12.35
CA VAL A 218 -9.51 12.77 -13.54
C VAL A 218 -8.28 11.91 -13.28
N LYS A 219 -7.97 10.97 -14.19
CA LYS A 219 -6.71 10.22 -14.12
C LYS A 219 -5.58 11.10 -14.65
N THR A 220 -4.46 11.15 -13.92
CA THR A 220 -3.29 11.94 -14.32
C THR A 220 -2.39 11.11 -15.22
N TYR A 221 -1.79 11.73 -16.24
CA TYR A 221 -0.78 11.04 -17.05
C TYR A 221 0.48 10.74 -16.27
N ALA A 222 0.91 11.68 -15.42
CA ALA A 222 1.95 11.43 -14.43
C ALA A 222 1.39 10.58 -13.28
N GLN A 223 2.17 9.59 -12.86
CA GLN A 223 1.81 8.55 -11.91
C GLN A 223 2.90 8.43 -10.86
N LEU A 224 2.51 8.27 -9.60
CA LEU A 224 3.40 7.91 -8.50
C LEU A 224 3.60 6.40 -8.53
N LEU A 225 4.85 5.97 -8.63
CA LEU A 225 5.25 4.57 -8.58
C LEU A 225 6.20 4.34 -7.41
N HIS A 226 5.87 3.39 -6.55
CA HIS A 226 6.72 3.05 -5.41
C HIS A 226 7.94 2.23 -5.86
N GLY A 227 9.15 2.75 -5.69
CA GLY A 227 10.38 2.03 -6.05
C GLY A 227 10.95 1.14 -4.94
N GLU A 228 12.04 0.44 -5.26
CA GLU A 228 12.86 -0.30 -4.28
C GLU A 228 13.61 0.62 -3.31
N PHE A 229 14.16 0.03 -2.25
CA PHE A 229 15.12 0.73 -1.39
C PHE A 229 16.46 0.84 -2.11
N SER A 230 16.93 2.06 -2.29
CA SER A 230 18.34 2.30 -2.62
C SER A 230 19.24 1.99 -1.42
N MET A 231 20.49 1.62 -1.69
CA MET A 231 21.49 1.43 -0.63
C MET A 231 21.68 2.68 0.24
N LEU A 232 21.53 3.87 -0.34
CA LEU A 232 21.57 5.12 0.40
C LEU A 232 20.42 5.21 1.41
N GLN A 233 19.21 4.84 1.02
CA GLN A 233 18.06 4.83 1.94
C GLN A 233 18.21 3.78 3.03
N VAL A 234 18.76 2.59 2.72
CA VAL A 234 19.09 1.58 3.74
C VAL A 234 20.09 2.15 4.74
N LEU A 235 21.17 2.78 4.27
CA LEU A 235 22.18 3.41 5.11
C LEU A 235 21.55 4.50 6.00
N LEU A 236 20.74 5.38 5.42
CA LEU A 236 20.05 6.43 6.18
C LEU A 236 19.13 5.85 7.25
N SER A 237 18.34 4.82 6.93
CA SER A 237 17.50 4.12 7.91
C SER A 237 18.33 3.49 9.04
N CYS A 238 19.47 2.88 8.73
CA CYS A 238 20.38 2.34 9.74
C CYS A 238 20.97 3.43 10.64
N LEU A 239 21.45 4.54 10.06
CA LEU A 239 22.01 5.67 10.80
C LEU A 239 20.94 6.31 11.71
N PHE A 240 19.72 6.47 11.22
CA PHE A 240 18.60 6.98 12.01
C PHE A 240 18.19 6.02 13.12
N GLY A 241 18.16 4.71 12.85
CA GLY A 241 17.93 3.69 13.87
C GLY A 241 18.99 3.72 14.97
N ALA A 242 20.28 3.81 14.61
CA ALA A 242 21.37 3.91 15.57
C ALA A 242 21.32 5.19 16.41
N LEU A 243 21.00 6.33 15.78
CA LEU A 243 20.78 7.59 16.47
C LEU A 243 19.63 7.46 17.48
N TRP A 244 18.51 6.84 17.08
CA TRP A 244 17.35 6.63 17.95
C TRP A 244 17.69 5.75 19.16
N LEU A 245 18.38 4.63 18.95
CA LEU A 245 18.84 3.75 20.04
C LEU A 245 19.78 4.48 21.00
N THR A 246 20.70 5.28 20.47
CA THR A 246 21.64 6.07 21.29
C THR A 246 20.90 7.06 22.18
N LEU A 247 19.92 7.75 21.62
CA LEU A 247 19.14 8.73 22.35
C LEU A 247 18.21 8.08 23.38
N ALA A 248 17.58 6.95 23.04
CA ALA A 248 16.78 6.15 23.98
C ALA A 248 17.63 5.70 25.19
N MET A 249 18.84 5.19 24.96
CA MET A 249 19.78 4.81 26.03
C MET A 249 20.16 6.02 26.90
N CYS A 250 20.41 7.19 26.30
CA CYS A 250 20.68 8.43 27.05
C CYS A 250 19.49 8.86 27.92
N CYS A 251 18.25 8.70 27.44
CA CYS A 251 17.04 8.97 28.19
C CYS A 251 16.89 8.01 29.39
N VAL A 252 17.08 6.70 29.19
CA VAL A 252 17.01 5.69 30.26
C VAL A 252 18.04 5.98 31.36
N ARG A 253 19.30 6.21 30.99
CA ARG A 253 20.37 6.52 31.97
C ARG A 253 20.09 7.77 32.81
N ARG A 254 19.39 8.77 32.24
CA ARG A 254 19.02 9.99 32.99
C ARG A 254 17.88 9.77 33.98
N ILE A 255 17.02 8.78 33.76
CA ILE A 255 15.97 8.40 34.70
C ILE A 255 16.63 7.73 35.91
N ASP A 256 17.57 6.80 35.68
CA ASP A 256 18.29 6.12 36.75
C ASP A 256 19.11 7.08 37.62
N ALA A 257 19.74 8.08 37.02
CA ALA A 257 20.54 9.09 37.73
C ALA A 257 19.72 10.06 38.61
N LYS A 258 18.39 10.07 38.47
CA LYS A 258 17.51 11.02 39.18
C LYS A 258 16.67 10.40 40.29
N ALA A 259 16.71 9.09 40.50
CA ALA A 259 16.08 8.48 41.67
C ALA A 259 16.94 8.85 42.89
N PRO A 260 16.49 9.77 43.78
CA PRO A 260 17.14 9.92 45.07
C PRO A 260 17.00 8.57 45.77
N SER A 261 18.05 8.04 46.39
CA SER A 261 17.84 6.93 47.32
C SER A 261 16.77 7.41 48.31
N PRO A 262 15.73 6.62 48.62
CA PRO A 262 14.86 6.98 49.73
C PRO A 262 15.77 7.11 50.94
N GLU A 263 16.02 8.34 51.38
CA GLU A 263 16.53 8.58 52.72
C GLU A 263 15.46 7.98 53.62
N PHE A 264 15.74 6.78 54.14
CA PHE A 264 15.02 6.24 55.26
C PHE A 264 15.25 7.24 56.40
N GLU A 265 14.33 8.18 56.57
CA GLU A 265 14.19 8.85 57.85
C GLU A 265 13.97 7.73 58.88
N PRO A 266 14.91 7.52 59.82
CA PRO A 266 14.67 6.57 60.87
C PRO A 266 13.43 7.05 61.62
N LEU A 267 12.41 6.19 61.71
CA LEU A 267 11.25 6.38 62.55
C LEU A 267 11.74 6.76 63.95
N ALA A 268 11.66 8.05 64.27
CA ALA A 268 11.98 8.56 65.59
C ALA A 268 11.03 7.84 66.57
N GLY A 269 11.61 6.98 67.41
CA GLY A 269 10.85 6.21 68.38
C GLY A 269 10.04 7.16 69.26
N HIS A 270 8.72 6.94 69.28
CA HIS A 270 7.86 7.54 70.30
C HIS A 270 8.30 7.02 71.67
N PRO A 271 8.64 7.89 72.64
CA PRO A 271 8.80 7.46 74.01
C PRO A 271 7.42 7.07 74.56
N GLU A 272 7.30 5.84 75.04
CA GLU A 272 6.15 5.38 75.83
C GLU A 272 6.07 6.22 77.12
N ALA A 273 4.85 6.66 77.44
CA ALA A 273 4.48 7.32 78.68
C ALA A 273 3.53 6.43 79.48
#